data_AF-A0A498JGD9-F1
#
_entry.id   AF-A0A498JGD9-F1
#
_cell.length_a   1.000
_cell.length_b   1.000
_cell.length_c   1.000
_cell.angle_alpha   90.00
_cell.angle_beta   90.00
_cell.angle_gamma   90.00
#
_symmetry.space_group_name_H-M   'P 1'
#
loop_
_entity.id
_entity.type
_entity.pdbx_description
1 polymer ?
#
loop_
_entity_poly.entity_id
_entity_poly.type
_entity_poly.pdbx_seq_one_letter_code
_entity_poly.pdbx_strand_id
1 'polypeptide(L)'
;MGYIAPEVFSRNFGHVSYKADVYSFGMLLLEMIGGRKNTGSTTENTTNEVYYPEWIYNLLEEGDDLGIYIREEGDGKIPKQLAIVGLWCIQWHLVDRPSMKTVVQMLE
;
A
#
# COMPACT_ATOMS: atom_id res chain seq x y z
N MET A 1 6.95 8.27 -8.80
CA MET A 1 7.76 7.94 -7.61
C MET A 1 6.85 7.34 -6.55
N GLY A 2 6.46 6.07 -6.70
CA GLY A 2 5.47 5.45 -5.81
C GLY A 2 6.05 4.44 -4.83
N TYR A 3 7.15 3.77 -5.18
CA TYR A 3 7.66 2.58 -4.47
C TYR A 3 8.94 2.83 -3.67
N ILE A 4 9.49 4.03 -3.74
CA ILE A 4 10.77 4.33 -3.08
C ILE A 4 10.47 4.75 -1.64
N ALA A 5 11.08 4.04 -0.69
CA ALA A 5 10.91 4.30 0.73
C ALA A 5 11.50 5.67 1.14
N PRO A 6 10.90 6.38 2.10
CA PRO A 6 11.31 7.75 2.47
C PRO A 6 12.77 7.84 2.96
N GLU A 7 13.30 6.80 3.60
CA GLU A 7 14.70 6.74 4.06
C GLU A 7 15.74 6.71 2.93
N VAL A 8 15.32 6.37 1.70
CA VAL A 8 16.19 6.40 0.52
C VAL A 8 16.43 7.83 0.06
N PHE A 9 15.43 8.71 0.23
CA PHE A 9 15.55 10.13 -0.13
C PHE A 9 16.10 10.98 1.01
N SER A 10 15.80 10.63 2.26
CA SER A 10 16.20 11.42 3.42
C SER A 10 16.63 10.54 4.58
N ARG A 11 17.86 10.75 5.03
CA ARG A 11 18.44 10.06 6.20
C ARG A 11 17.73 10.36 7.52
N ASN A 12 16.87 11.38 7.54
CA ASN A 12 16.06 11.70 8.73
C ASN A 12 15.05 10.59 9.07
N PHE A 13 14.66 9.77 8.08
CA PHE A 13 13.77 8.62 8.30
C PHE A 13 14.52 7.36 8.75
N GLY A 14 15.84 7.42 8.84
CA GLY A 14 16.72 6.35 9.29
C GLY A 14 17.66 5.84 8.20
N HIS A 15 18.32 4.72 8.48
CA HIS A 15 19.24 4.08 7.54
C HIS A 15 18.50 3.16 6.57
N VAL A 16 18.89 3.22 5.29
CA VAL A 16 18.42 2.29 4.26
C VAL A 16 18.78 0.86 4.68
N SER A 17 17.78 -0.01 4.64
CA SER A 17 17.90 -1.43 5.00
C SER A 17 16.91 -2.25 4.17
N TYR A 18 16.81 -3.56 4.44
CA TYR A 18 15.81 -4.44 3.81
C TYR A 18 14.35 -3.97 4.02
N LYS A 19 14.11 -3.04 4.97
CA LYS A 19 12.80 -2.41 5.18
C LYS A 19 12.37 -1.49 4.02
N ALA A 20 13.32 -1.04 3.20
CA ALA A 20 13.01 -0.32 1.97
C ALA A 20 12.31 -1.26 0.97
N ASP A 21 12.77 -2.51 0.85
CA ASP A 21 12.15 -3.51 -0.01
C ASP A 21 10.74 -3.89 0.48
N VAL A 22 10.55 -3.96 1.81
CA VAL A 22 9.21 -4.16 2.43
C VAL A 22 8.26 -3.03 2.03
N TYR A 23 8.73 -1.78 2.05
CA TYR A 23 7.92 -0.64 1.63
C TYR A 23 7.55 -0.74 0.15
N SER A 24 8.52 -1.02 -0.72
CA SER A 24 8.25 -1.19 -2.16
C SER A 24 7.25 -2.32 -2.42
N PHE A 25 7.36 -3.43 -1.69
CA PHE A 25 6.41 -4.54 -1.75
C PHE A 25 5.00 -4.10 -1.31
N GLY A 26 4.88 -3.36 -0.21
CA GLY A 26 3.59 -2.83 0.24
C GLY A 26 2.92 -1.94 -0.80
N MET A 27 3.67 -1.03 -1.43
CA MET A 27 3.15 -0.19 -2.52
C MET A 27 2.72 -1.01 -3.74
N LEU A 28 3.41 -2.11 -4.06
CA LEU A 28 3.00 -3.05 -5.11
C LEU A 28 1.68 -3.76 -4.77
N LEU A 29 1.51 -4.23 -3.53
CA LEU A 29 0.24 -4.84 -3.11
C LEU A 29 -0.94 -3.87 -3.26
N LEU A 30 -0.75 -2.62 -2.81
CA LEU A 30 -1.79 -1.60 -2.92
C LEU A 30 -2.11 -1.26 -4.38
N GLU A 31 -1.11 -1.24 -5.26
CA GLU A 31 -1.32 -1.05 -6.71
C GLU A 31 -2.13 -2.20 -7.34
N MET A 32 -1.83 -3.45 -6.97
CA MET A 32 -2.57 -4.62 -7.46
C MET A 32 -4.06 -4.54 -7.13
N ILE A 33 -4.41 -3.97 -5.97
CA ILE A 33 -5.79 -3.90 -5.50
C ILE A 33 -6.58 -2.79 -6.20
N GLY A 34 -6.01 -1.61 -6.37
CA GLY A 34 -6.76 -0.48 -6.96
C GLY A 34 -6.71 -0.43 -8.48
N GLY A 35 -6.01 -1.35 -9.16
CA GLY A 35 -6.00 -1.47 -10.63
C GLY A 35 -5.48 -0.22 -11.37
N ARG A 36 -4.90 0.74 -10.64
CA ARG A 36 -4.37 2.01 -11.13
C ARG A 36 -2.87 2.06 -10.87
N LYS A 37 -2.09 2.41 -11.90
CA LYS A 37 -0.65 2.55 -11.77
C LYS A 37 -0.30 3.63 -10.74
N ASN A 38 0.56 3.32 -9.78
CA ASN A 38 1.07 4.25 -8.76
C ASN A 38 2.15 5.22 -9.32
N THR A 39 2.05 5.53 -10.60
CA THR A 39 2.83 6.55 -11.30
C THR A 39 1.88 7.68 -11.59
N GLY A 40 1.83 8.69 -10.70
CA GLY A 40 1.10 9.95 -10.81
C GLY A 40 0.44 10.17 -12.17
N SER A 41 -0.68 9.49 -12.41
CA SER A 41 -1.44 9.67 -13.62
C SER A 41 -2.25 10.91 -13.33
N THR A 42 -1.76 12.02 -13.89
CA THR A 42 -2.52 13.21 -14.24
C THR A 42 -3.78 12.78 -14.98
N THR A 43 -4.80 12.27 -14.27
CA THR A 43 -6.18 12.40 -14.71
C THR A 43 -6.60 13.77 -14.26
N GLU A 44 -6.37 14.69 -15.19
CA GLU A 44 -6.93 16.02 -15.26
C GLU A 44 -8.34 16.01 -14.66
N ASN A 45 -8.60 16.91 -13.70
CA ASN A 45 -9.91 17.25 -13.14
C ASN A 45 -10.39 16.54 -11.85
N THR A 46 -9.54 16.34 -10.84
CA THR A 46 -10.05 16.34 -9.46
C THR A 46 -9.04 16.99 -8.52
N THR A 47 -9.44 18.10 -7.91
CA THR A 47 -8.70 18.96 -6.98
C THR A 47 -8.44 18.32 -5.61
N ASN A 48 -8.28 17.00 -5.56
CA ASN A 48 -7.98 16.27 -4.34
C ASN A 48 -7.01 15.15 -4.74
N GLU A 49 -5.71 15.47 -4.75
CA GLU A 49 -4.64 14.47 -4.85
C GLU A 49 -4.63 13.64 -3.55
N VAL A 50 -5.69 12.87 -3.29
CA VAL A 50 -5.76 11.99 -2.13
C VAL A 50 -4.62 10.99 -2.30
N TYR A 51 -3.72 10.99 -1.32
CA TYR A 51 -2.58 10.09 -1.32
C TYR A 51 -3.11 8.65 -1.42
N TYR A 52 -2.63 7.89 -2.39
CA TYR A 52 -3.23 6.61 -2.75
C TYR A 52 -3.39 5.63 -1.55
N PRO A 53 -2.41 5.52 -0.64
CA PRO A 53 -2.60 4.82 0.64
C PRO A 53 -3.73 5.35 1.53
N GLU A 54 -3.90 6.67 1.63
CA GLU A 54 -4.97 7.30 2.42
C GLU A 54 -6.34 6.98 1.83
N TRP A 55 -6.46 6.97 0.50
CA TRP A 55 -7.68 6.55 -0.18
C TRP A 55 -8.06 5.09 0.15
N ILE A 56 -7.09 4.17 0.15
CA ILE A 56 -7.32 2.76 0.51
C ILE A 56 -7.69 2.62 1.98
N TYR A 57 -7.07 3.39 2.86
CA TYR A 57 -7.37 3.38 4.28
C TYR A 57 -8.82 3.84 4.55
N ASN A 58 -9.26 4.93 3.92
CA ASN A 58 -10.64 5.41 4.06
C ASN A 58 -11.65 4.39 3.53
N LEU A 59 -11.34 3.73 2.42
CA LEU A 59 -12.17 2.67 1.84
C LEU A 59 -12.33 1.47 2.79
N LEU A 60 -11.26 1.13 3.53
CA LEU A 60 -11.31 0.10 4.58
C LEU A 60 -12.12 0.53 5.81
N GLU A 61 -12.02 1.78 6.25
CA GLU A 61 -12.77 2.32 7.40
C GLU A 61 -14.27 2.45 7.11
N GLU A 62 -14.64 2.88 5.91
CA GLU A 62 -16.03 3.04 5.48
C GLU A 62 -16.75 1.69 5.32
N GLY A 63 -16.03 0.58 5.43
CA GLY A 63 -16.57 -0.77 5.31
C GLY A 63 -16.96 -1.15 3.88
N ASP A 64 -16.52 -0.35 2.90
CA ASP A 64 -16.81 -0.57 1.51
C ASP A 64 -16.07 -1.81 1.00
N ASP A 65 -16.73 -2.58 0.13
CA ASP A 65 -16.19 -3.84 -0.33
C ASP A 65 -15.12 -3.59 -1.40
N LEU A 66 -13.84 -3.70 -1.01
CA LEU A 66 -12.70 -3.70 -1.93
C LEU A 66 -12.86 -4.72 -3.09
N GLY A 67 -13.71 -5.74 -2.90
CA GLY A 67 -14.13 -6.67 -3.95
C GLY A 67 -14.88 -6.03 -5.13
N ILE A 68 -15.42 -4.82 -4.98
CA ILE A 68 -16.10 -4.10 -6.08
C ILE A 68 -15.09 -3.61 -7.13
N TYR A 69 -13.84 -3.33 -6.72
CA TYR A 69 -12.79 -2.81 -7.59
C TYR A 69 -11.97 -3.92 -8.28
N ILE A 70 -11.84 -5.09 -7.64
CA ILE A 70 -11.27 -6.29 -8.26
C ILE A 70 -12.43 -7.04 -8.92
N ARG A 71 -12.60 -6.79 -10.21
CA ARG A 71 -13.73 -7.18 -11.06
C ARG A 71 -13.90 -8.70 -11.29
N GLU A 72 -13.50 -9.55 -10.35
CA GLU A 72 -13.59 -11.01 -10.45
C GLU A 72 -14.36 -11.62 -9.27
N GLU A 73 -15.18 -12.62 -9.59
CA GLU A 73 -15.90 -13.49 -8.66
C GLU A 73 -14.94 -14.07 -7.60
N GLY A 74 -14.87 -13.41 -6.45
CA GLY A 74 -14.06 -13.84 -5.31
C GLY A 74 -14.59 -13.26 -4.02
N ASP A 75 -14.38 -13.98 -2.92
CA ASP A 75 -14.64 -13.48 -1.57
C ASP A 75 -13.72 -12.25 -1.34
N GLY A 76 -14.31 -11.05 -1.15
CA GLY A 76 -13.60 -9.77 -0.97
C GLY A 76 -12.57 -9.73 0.18
N LYS A 77 -12.46 -10.84 0.94
CA LYS A 77 -11.43 -11.12 1.94
C LYS A 77 -10.01 -11.00 1.42
N ILE A 78 -9.69 -11.54 0.23
CA ILE A 78 -8.31 -11.49 -0.31
C ILE A 78 -7.88 -10.04 -0.60
N PRO A 79 -8.66 -9.25 -1.36
CA PRO A 79 -8.40 -7.81 -1.52
C PRO A 79 -8.18 -7.07 -0.20
N LYS A 80 -9.05 -7.33 0.78
CA LYS A 80 -9.00 -6.69 2.09
C LYS A 80 -7.74 -7.07 2.88
N GLN A 81 -7.36 -8.34 2.87
CA GLN A 81 -6.14 -8.83 3.50
C GLN A 81 -4.91 -8.19 2.86
N LEU A 82 -4.84 -8.15 1.52
CA LEU A 82 -3.75 -7.51 0.80
C LEU A 82 -3.66 -6.01 1.11
N ALA A 83 -4.80 -5.31 1.25
CA ALA A 83 -4.84 -3.89 1.56
C ALA A 83 -4.28 -3.63 2.97
N ILE A 84 -4.72 -4.41 3.95
CA ILE A 84 -4.23 -4.32 5.33
C ILE A 84 -2.72 -4.57 5.38
N VAL A 85 -2.25 -5.67 4.77
CA VAL A 85 -0.82 -6.00 4.74
C VAL A 85 -0.01 -4.94 4.02
N GLY A 86 -0.51 -4.43 2.88
CA GLY A 86 0.10 -3.35 2.13
C GLY A 86 0.27 -2.09 2.98
N LEU A 87 -0.77 -1.67 3.70
CA LEU A 87 -0.74 -0.51 4.61
C LEU A 87 0.27 -0.68 5.76
N TRP A 88 0.38 -1.89 6.34
CA TRP A 88 1.42 -2.18 7.34
C TRP A 88 2.84 -2.12 6.77
N CYS A 89 3.02 -2.47 5.50
CA CYS A 89 4.35 -2.47 4.88
C CYS A 89 4.87 -1.06 4.56
N ILE A 90 3.98 -0.08 4.36
CA ILE A 90 4.34 1.27 3.91
C ILE A 90 4.43 2.30 5.04
N GLN A 91 4.50 1.84 6.30
CA GLN A 91 4.57 2.72 7.46
C GLN A 91 5.76 3.69 7.36
N TRP A 92 5.54 4.91 7.84
CA TRP A 92 6.52 5.99 7.80
C TRP A 92 7.78 5.65 8.60
N HIS A 93 7.62 5.05 9.79
CA HIS A 93 8.74 4.66 10.63
C HIS A 93 9.20 3.23 10.32
N LEU A 94 10.52 3.05 10.22
CA LEU A 94 11.18 1.76 9.95
C LEU A 94 10.82 0.67 10.97
N VAL A 95 10.60 1.05 12.22
CA VAL A 95 10.29 0.12 13.33
C VAL A 95 8.90 -0.47 13.25
N ASP A 96 7.96 0.25 12.63
CA ASP A 96 6.56 -0.15 12.52
C ASP A 96 6.31 -1.05 11.31
N ARG A 97 7.22 -1.02 10.32
CA ARG A 97 7.14 -1.94 9.18
C ARG A 97 7.40 -3.37 9.65
N PRO A 98 6.61 -4.37 9.23
CA PRO A 98 6.87 -5.77 9.55
C PRO A 98 8.14 -6.31 8.88
N SER A 99 8.56 -7.52 9.26
CA SER A 99 9.58 -8.26 8.51
C SER A 99 8.94 -8.99 7.33
N MET A 100 9.66 -9.28 6.25
CA MET A 100 9.10 -10.07 5.13
C MET A 100 8.57 -11.44 5.58
N LYS A 101 9.19 -12.06 6.60
CA LYS A 101 8.67 -13.30 7.20
C LYS A 101 7.28 -13.09 7.80
N THR A 102 7.10 -12.01 8.55
CA THR A 102 5.81 -11.63 9.14
C THR A 102 4.78 -11.29 8.06
N VAL A 103 5.19 -10.59 7.01
CA VAL A 103 4.33 -10.26 5.86
C VAL A 103 3.78 -11.52 5.20
N VAL A 104 4.62 -12.52 4.95
CA VAL A 104 4.17 -13.81 4.40
C VAL A 104 3.18 -14.50 5.34
N GLN A 105 3.46 -14.52 6.65
CA GLN A 105 2.54 -15.09 7.65
C GLN A 105 1.20 -14.36 7.74
N MET A 106 1.15 -13.06 7.41
CA MET A 106 -0.09 -12.30 7.34
C MET A 106 -0.89 -12.57 6.07
N LEU A 107 -0.27 -13.15 5.03
CA LEU A 107 -0.88 -13.46 3.74
C LEU A 107 -1.29 -14.93 3.60
N GLU A 108 -0.71 -15.82 4.40
CA GLU A 108 -1.15 -17.22 4.59
C GLU A 108 -2.48 -17.29 5.37
#